data_AF-A0A6N8X9R6-F1
#
_entry.id   AF-A0A6N8X9R6-F1
#
_cell.length_a   1.000
_cell.length_b   1.000
_cell.length_c   1.000
_cell.angle_alpha   90.00
_cell.angle_beta   90.00
_cell.angle_gamma   90.00
#
_symmetry.space_group_name_H-M   'P 1'
#
loop_
_entity.id
_entity.type
_entity.pdbx_description
1 polymer ?
#
loop_
_entity_poly.entity_id
_entity_poly.type
_entity_poly.pdbx_seq_one_letter_code
_entity_poly.pdbx_strand_id
1 'polypeptide(L)'
;MDLPPGPLEQPRLVGVSQEAPSCVPHNPADGARTMTKPLPVPLPLRHLAAASLVALPLSLTTASKVAAQGPNCDEDQPHIVGFVIDAGTESPLAGALVWIETSPQASLTTEVGRFLLCDVGSGNHLVTAARLGYDTLRVQVEADPSIEPVRLRMAPDPIVLEGLEIVTDRFERRRRAVAVPVRTFEQEALARSNYWSAAEFVDMQAGAVTVRCSTRTSITETCVYDRGRIVRPRIFLDEAPLLGGWDELVSLPTSHLYMIEVYRRGAHIRAYTHHFMARAAKTRLAPLPLWF
;
A
#
# COMPACT_ATOMS: atom_id res chain seq x y z
N MET A 1 53.62 6.21 30.87
CA MET A 1 54.08 6.14 29.47
C MET A 1 53.22 7.14 28.72
N ASP A 2 53.67 8.38 28.76
CA ASP A 2 52.94 9.54 28.24
C ASP A 2 53.48 9.89 26.86
N LEU A 3 52.63 9.80 25.83
CA LEU A 3 52.91 10.33 24.50
C LEU A 3 52.42 11.78 24.41
N PRO A 4 53.19 12.70 23.80
CA PRO A 4 52.76 14.08 23.61
C PRO A 4 51.79 14.21 22.42
N PRO A 5 50.86 15.18 22.43
CA PRO A 5 49.97 15.44 21.30
C PRO A 5 50.68 16.24 20.20
N GLY A 6 50.45 15.84 18.94
CA GLY A 6 50.93 16.53 17.73
C GLY A 6 50.10 17.79 17.40
N PRO A 7 50.64 18.70 16.56
CA PRO A 7 50.03 19.99 16.31
C PRO A 7 48.82 19.92 15.36
N LEU A 8 47.84 20.78 15.64
CA LEU A 8 46.60 20.97 14.88
C LEU A 8 46.89 21.78 13.60
N GLU A 9 46.72 21.16 12.43
CA GLU A 9 46.68 21.87 11.13
C GLU A 9 45.30 22.52 10.90
N GLN A 10 45.31 23.82 10.57
CA GLN A 10 44.13 24.58 10.15
C GLN A 10 43.89 24.40 8.64
N PRO A 11 42.64 24.25 8.17
CA PRO A 11 42.36 24.14 6.74
C PRO A 11 42.43 25.50 6.03
N ARG A 12 43.19 25.55 4.93
CA ARG A 12 43.23 26.66 3.96
C ARG A 12 41.87 26.82 3.27
N LEU A 13 41.30 28.02 3.34
CA LEU A 13 40.19 28.47 2.52
C LEU A 13 40.64 28.61 1.06
N VAL A 14 40.09 27.79 0.17
CA VAL A 14 40.21 27.93 -1.29
C VAL A 14 39.01 28.71 -1.79
N GLY A 15 39.29 29.86 -2.43
CA GLY A 15 38.29 30.73 -3.02
C GLY A 15 37.60 30.09 -4.23
N VAL A 16 36.27 30.18 -4.26
CA VAL A 16 35.43 29.81 -5.39
C VAL A 16 35.03 31.09 -6.10
N SER A 17 35.65 31.36 -7.25
CA SER A 17 35.18 32.37 -8.20
C SER A 17 33.91 31.89 -8.87
N GLN A 18 32.88 32.73 -8.81
CA GLN A 18 31.60 32.57 -9.47
C GLN A 18 31.73 33.00 -10.94
N GLU A 19 31.43 32.11 -11.88
CA GLU A 19 31.09 32.48 -13.26
C GLU A 19 29.66 32.03 -13.55
N ALA A 20 28.80 33.02 -13.78
CA ALA A 20 27.42 32.86 -14.21
C ALA A 20 27.37 32.76 -15.74
N PRO A 21 26.59 31.84 -16.34
CA PRO A 21 26.34 31.87 -17.77
C PRO A 21 25.17 32.81 -18.11
N SER A 22 25.52 33.78 -18.95
CA SER A 22 24.68 34.77 -19.62
C SER A 22 23.49 34.18 -20.36
N CYS A 23 22.29 34.71 -20.10
CA CYS A 23 21.10 34.52 -20.92
C CYS A 23 21.20 35.34 -22.21
N VAL A 24 21.01 34.72 -23.37
CA VAL A 24 20.82 35.40 -24.66
C VAL A 24 19.38 35.14 -25.13
N PRO A 25 18.60 36.16 -25.52
CA PRO A 25 17.27 35.97 -26.09
C PRO A 25 17.37 35.66 -27.60
N HIS A 26 16.53 34.74 -28.08
CA HIS A 26 16.24 34.55 -29.50
C HIS A 26 14.72 34.49 -29.70
N ASN A 27 14.21 35.45 -30.47
CA ASN A 27 12.95 35.45 -31.21
C ASN A 27 13.07 36.61 -32.23
N PRO A 28 12.25 36.76 -33.29
CA PRO A 28 11.12 35.94 -33.77
C PRO A 28 11.09 35.73 -35.30
N ALA A 29 10.22 34.83 -35.78
CA ALA A 29 9.57 34.76 -37.11
C ALA A 29 9.09 33.31 -37.28
N ASP A 30 7.96 32.94 -37.88
CA ASP A 30 6.90 33.61 -38.62
C ASP A 30 5.76 32.59 -38.71
N GLY A 31 4.51 33.03 -38.90
CA GLY A 31 3.46 32.13 -39.36
C GLY A 31 2.10 32.29 -38.72
N ALA A 32 1.52 33.49 -38.80
CA ALA A 32 0.08 33.67 -38.68
C ALA A 32 -0.65 32.86 -39.78
N ARG A 33 -1.52 31.94 -39.40
CA ARG A 33 -2.63 31.46 -40.25
C ARG A 33 -3.95 31.69 -39.53
N THR A 34 -4.49 32.86 -39.80
CA THR A 34 -5.89 33.17 -40.12
C THR A 34 -6.97 32.23 -39.59
N MET A 35 -7.74 32.76 -38.64
CA MET A 35 -9.11 32.41 -38.32
C MET A 35 -10.01 32.30 -39.57
N THR A 36 -10.79 31.23 -39.65
CA THR A 36 -12.09 31.25 -40.32
C THR A 36 -13.11 30.49 -39.48
N LYS A 37 -13.98 31.26 -38.82
CA LYS A 37 -15.20 30.83 -38.14
C LYS A 37 -16.35 30.91 -39.15
N PRO A 38 -17.18 29.88 -39.32
CA PRO A 38 -18.53 30.06 -39.85
C PRO A 38 -19.58 30.07 -38.74
N LEU A 39 -20.63 30.86 -39.00
CA LEU A 39 -21.74 31.30 -38.14
C LEU A 39 -22.70 30.19 -37.66
N PRO A 40 -23.57 30.51 -36.66
CA PRO A 40 -24.62 29.62 -36.16
C PRO A 40 -25.87 29.69 -37.06
N VAL A 41 -26.63 28.60 -37.16
CA VAL A 41 -27.87 28.51 -37.95
C VAL A 41 -29.00 27.95 -37.06
N PRO A 42 -30.27 28.40 -37.23
CA PRO A 42 -31.12 28.76 -36.10
C PRO A 42 -32.12 27.68 -35.67
N LEU A 43 -32.54 27.82 -34.41
CA LEU A 43 -33.75 27.23 -33.84
C LEU A 43 -35.01 27.75 -34.55
N PRO A 44 -36.00 26.89 -34.81
CA PRO A 44 -37.39 27.30 -34.85
C PRO A 44 -38.08 26.94 -33.52
N LEU A 45 -38.33 27.99 -32.74
CA LEU A 45 -39.44 28.05 -31.80
C LEU A 45 -40.73 28.09 -32.63
N ARG A 46 -41.77 27.29 -32.30
CA ARG A 46 -43.19 27.71 -32.39
C ARG A 46 -44.20 26.63 -31.95
N HIS A 47 -45.01 27.05 -30.98
CA HIS A 47 -46.46 26.85 -30.82
C HIS A 47 -47.02 25.52 -30.30
N LEU A 48 -47.43 25.59 -29.03
CA LEU A 48 -48.80 25.38 -28.53
C LEU A 48 -49.69 24.44 -29.36
N ALA A 49 -49.99 23.27 -28.80
CA ALA A 49 -51.34 22.84 -28.43
C ALA A 49 -51.39 21.31 -28.32
N ALA A 50 -51.77 20.81 -27.14
CA ALA A 50 -52.80 19.78 -26.97
C ALA A 50 -52.64 19.19 -25.57
N ALA A 51 -53.62 19.48 -24.72
CA ALA A 51 -53.87 18.72 -23.53
C ALA A 51 -54.03 17.23 -23.90
N SER A 52 -53.17 16.38 -23.35
CA SER A 52 -53.42 14.95 -23.28
C SER A 52 -53.11 14.49 -21.86
N LEU A 53 -54.20 14.31 -21.11
CA LEU A 53 -54.23 13.57 -19.85
C LEU A 53 -53.74 12.14 -20.12
N VAL A 54 -52.45 11.90 -19.90
CA VAL A 54 -51.92 10.54 -19.74
C VAL A 54 -51.64 10.39 -18.25
N ALA A 55 -52.51 9.65 -17.58
CA ALA A 55 -52.31 9.19 -16.21
C ALA A 55 -51.03 8.35 -16.18
N LEU A 56 -49.94 8.92 -15.68
CA LEU A 56 -48.70 8.18 -15.42
C LEU A 56 -48.94 7.27 -14.22
N PRO A 57 -48.79 5.95 -14.35
CA PRO A 57 -48.90 5.05 -13.21
C PRO A 57 -47.75 5.35 -12.24
N LEU A 58 -48.14 5.63 -10.99
CA LEU A 58 -47.28 5.74 -9.82
C LEU A 58 -46.49 4.43 -9.72
N SER A 59 -45.28 4.44 -10.29
CA SER A 59 -44.39 3.29 -10.26
C SER A 59 -43.84 3.20 -8.85
N LEU A 60 -44.37 2.27 -8.04
CA LEU A 60 -43.77 1.87 -6.78
C LEU A 60 -42.36 1.38 -7.10
N THR A 61 -41.35 2.21 -6.83
CA THR A 61 -39.97 1.77 -6.82
C THR A 61 -39.84 0.80 -5.65
N THR A 62 -39.86 -0.49 -5.94
CA THR A 62 -39.36 -1.50 -5.00
C THR A 62 -37.91 -1.14 -4.72
N ALA A 63 -37.65 -0.65 -3.52
CA ALA A 63 -36.29 -0.52 -3.02
C ALA A 63 -35.73 -1.94 -2.89
N SER A 64 -35.07 -2.42 -3.94
CA SER A 64 -34.24 -3.62 -3.85
C SER A 64 -33.21 -3.32 -2.77
N LYS A 65 -33.35 -3.98 -1.61
CA LYS A 65 -32.26 -4.09 -0.64
C LYS A 65 -31.12 -4.76 -1.40
N VAL A 66 -30.19 -3.95 -1.88
CA VAL A 66 -28.88 -4.44 -2.28
C VAL A 66 -28.26 -4.96 -1.00
N ALA A 67 -28.38 -6.27 -0.76
CA ALA A 67 -27.58 -6.93 0.24
C ALA A 67 -26.14 -6.66 -0.18
N ALA A 68 -25.43 -5.85 0.61
CA ALA A 68 -23.99 -5.71 0.47
C ALA A 68 -23.43 -7.13 0.48
N GLN A 69 -22.93 -7.59 -0.67
CA GLN A 69 -22.30 -8.90 -0.79
C GLN A 69 -20.99 -8.81 -0.01
N GLY A 70 -21.04 -9.16 1.27
CA GLY A 70 -19.84 -9.46 2.04
C GLY A 70 -19.17 -10.72 1.48
N PRO A 71 -17.88 -10.93 1.76
CA PRO A 71 -17.26 -12.22 1.50
C PRO A 71 -18.12 -13.30 2.15
N ASN A 72 -18.52 -14.31 1.38
CA ASN A 72 -19.28 -15.43 1.88
C ASN A 72 -18.33 -16.63 1.91
N CYS A 73 -18.11 -17.20 3.10
CA CYS A 73 -17.39 -18.46 3.20
C CYS A 73 -18.26 -19.59 2.68
N ASP A 74 -17.64 -20.72 2.35
CA ASP A 74 -18.35 -21.97 2.19
C ASP A 74 -18.99 -22.36 3.54
N GLU A 75 -20.30 -22.63 3.56
CA GLU A 75 -21.06 -22.87 4.79
C GLU A 75 -20.60 -24.15 5.50
N ASP A 76 -20.03 -25.10 4.76
CA ASP A 76 -19.54 -26.37 5.27
C ASP A 76 -18.10 -26.31 5.81
N GLN A 77 -17.41 -25.17 5.64
CA GLN A 77 -16.04 -24.99 6.10
C GLN A 77 -15.98 -24.21 7.43
N PRO A 78 -15.12 -24.61 8.38
CA PRO A 78 -14.95 -23.84 9.59
C PRO A 78 -14.39 -22.46 9.26
N HIS A 79 -14.94 -21.46 9.93
CA HIS A 79 -14.63 -20.06 9.70
C HIS A 79 -14.65 -19.32 11.04
N ILE A 80 -13.98 -18.18 11.10
CA ILE A 80 -13.97 -17.32 12.28
C ILE A 80 -14.66 -16.00 11.93
N VAL A 81 -15.74 -15.70 12.64
CA VAL A 81 -16.45 -14.42 12.57
C VAL A 81 -16.17 -13.63 13.83
N GLY A 82 -15.98 -12.32 13.69
CA GLY A 82 -15.89 -11.46 14.86
C GLY A 82 -15.99 -9.99 14.55
N PHE A 83 -15.77 -9.20 15.60
CA PHE A 83 -15.72 -7.76 15.57
C PHE A 83 -14.44 -7.28 16.23
N VAL A 84 -13.78 -6.31 15.61
CA VAL A 84 -12.68 -5.56 16.23
C VAL A 84 -13.21 -4.23 16.71
N ILE A 85 -12.96 -3.92 17.99
CA ILE A 85 -13.44 -2.72 18.66
C ILE A 85 -12.32 -2.06 19.46
N ASP A 86 -12.46 -0.76 19.69
CA ASP A 86 -11.62 0.01 20.59
C ASP A 86 -11.87 -0.46 22.04
N ALA A 87 -10.81 -0.80 22.76
CA ALA A 87 -10.91 -1.32 24.12
C ALA A 87 -11.42 -0.27 25.13
N GLY A 88 -11.23 1.03 24.87
CA GLY A 88 -11.65 2.12 25.74
C GLY A 88 -13.03 2.69 25.38
N THR A 89 -13.30 2.89 24.08
CA THR A 89 -14.53 3.54 23.62
C THR A 89 -15.63 2.56 23.18
N GLU A 90 -15.33 1.26 23.07
CA GLU A 90 -16.22 0.22 22.50
C GLU A 90 -16.60 0.48 21.03
N SER A 91 -16.00 1.47 20.39
CA SER A 91 -16.33 1.84 19.02
C SER A 91 -15.75 0.84 18.02
N PRO A 92 -16.45 0.52 16.91
CA PRO A 92 -15.91 -0.36 15.89
C PRO A 92 -14.63 0.18 15.25
N LEU A 93 -13.67 -0.72 14.98
CA LEU A 93 -12.44 -0.36 14.30
C LEU A 93 -12.48 -0.86 12.86
N ALA A 94 -12.66 0.05 11.91
CA ALA A 94 -12.59 -0.25 10.48
C ALA A 94 -11.14 -0.30 9.98
N GLY A 95 -10.85 -1.16 9.01
CA GLY A 95 -9.53 -1.31 8.39
C GLY A 95 -8.46 -1.95 9.28
N ALA A 96 -8.85 -2.60 10.38
CA ALA A 96 -7.94 -3.47 11.12
C ALA A 96 -7.71 -4.75 10.31
N LEU A 97 -6.44 -5.15 10.14
CA LEU A 97 -6.09 -6.43 9.55
C LEU A 97 -6.18 -7.51 10.61
N VAL A 98 -6.92 -8.57 10.30
CA VAL A 98 -7.05 -9.77 11.13
C VAL A 98 -6.53 -10.94 10.33
N TRP A 99 -5.64 -11.76 10.89
CA TRP A 99 -5.09 -12.93 10.20
C TRP A 99 -4.72 -14.04 11.18
N ILE A 100 -4.45 -15.23 10.63
CA ILE A 100 -3.92 -16.38 11.37
C ILE A 100 -2.45 -16.54 11.00
N GLU A 101 -1.55 -16.62 11.99
CA GLU A 101 -0.09 -16.63 11.73
C GLU A 101 0.37 -17.83 10.88
N THR A 102 -0.37 -18.94 10.93
CA THR A 102 -0.05 -20.19 10.22
C THR A 102 -0.85 -20.40 8.93
N SER A 103 -1.63 -19.41 8.47
CA SER A 103 -2.55 -19.57 7.33
C SER A 103 -2.69 -18.31 6.47
N PRO A 104 -2.87 -18.42 5.13
CA PRO A 104 -3.13 -17.31 4.21
C PRO A 104 -4.39 -16.51 4.44
N GLN A 105 -5.21 -16.93 5.38
CA GLN A 105 -6.43 -16.25 5.71
C GLN A 105 -6.14 -14.94 6.44
N ALA A 106 -6.45 -13.85 5.77
CA ALA A 106 -6.43 -12.50 6.30
C ALA A 106 -7.67 -11.75 5.85
N SER A 107 -8.13 -10.81 6.67
CA SER A 107 -9.35 -10.04 6.43
C SER A 107 -9.23 -8.65 7.00
N LEU A 108 -9.77 -7.65 6.31
CA LEU A 108 -9.91 -6.31 6.85
C LEU A 108 -11.27 -6.17 7.51
N THR A 109 -11.29 -5.52 8.65
CA THR A 109 -12.54 -5.17 9.30
C THR A 109 -13.30 -4.11 8.49
N THR A 110 -14.60 -4.33 8.35
CA THR A 110 -15.54 -3.38 7.72
C THR A 110 -15.76 -2.14 8.58
N GLU A 111 -16.56 -1.18 8.08
CA GLU A 111 -16.98 0.03 8.80
C GLU A 111 -17.64 -0.24 10.16
N VAL A 112 -18.30 -1.39 10.30
CA VAL A 112 -18.92 -1.83 11.55
C VAL A 112 -17.99 -2.70 12.40
N GLY A 113 -16.69 -2.75 12.07
CA GLY A 113 -15.67 -3.51 12.78
C GLY A 113 -15.71 -5.02 12.54
N ARG A 114 -16.68 -5.52 11.75
CA ARG A 114 -16.84 -6.96 11.47
C ARG A 114 -15.71 -7.47 10.57
N PHE A 115 -15.19 -8.65 10.87
CA PHE A 115 -14.29 -9.43 10.01
C PHE A 115 -14.81 -10.86 9.81
N LEU A 116 -14.26 -11.53 8.79
CA LEU A 116 -14.54 -12.92 8.47
C LEU A 116 -13.26 -13.57 7.92
N LEU A 117 -12.84 -14.68 8.54
CA LEU A 117 -11.77 -15.55 8.06
C LEU A 117 -12.40 -16.87 7.61
N CYS A 118 -12.28 -17.19 6.32
CA CYS A 118 -12.80 -18.42 5.72
C CYS A 118 -11.76 -19.54 5.75
N ASP A 119 -12.17 -20.76 5.42
CA ASP A 119 -11.30 -21.93 5.22
C ASP A 119 -10.28 -22.12 6.36
N VAL A 120 -10.75 -21.88 7.59
CA VAL A 120 -9.95 -22.03 8.79
C VAL A 120 -10.05 -23.50 9.19
N GLY A 121 -8.92 -24.19 9.38
CA GLY A 121 -8.97 -25.57 9.89
C GLY A 121 -9.70 -25.64 11.24
N SER A 122 -10.30 -26.76 11.61
CA SER A 122 -10.95 -26.88 12.93
C SER A 122 -9.93 -26.75 14.08
N GLY A 123 -10.38 -26.23 15.22
CA GLY A 123 -9.58 -26.13 16.45
C GLY A 123 -9.12 -24.70 16.77
N ASN A 124 -8.13 -24.59 17.67
CA ASN A 124 -7.63 -23.31 18.16
C ASN A 124 -6.58 -22.69 17.24
N HIS A 125 -6.79 -21.42 16.90
CA HIS A 125 -5.88 -20.61 16.08
C HIS A 125 -5.41 -19.39 16.85
N LEU A 126 -4.14 -19.05 16.65
CA LEU A 126 -3.62 -17.75 17.09
C LEU A 126 -4.04 -16.68 16.06
N VAL A 127 -5.10 -15.95 16.39
CA VAL A 127 -5.59 -14.83 15.60
C VAL A 127 -4.87 -13.56 16.04
N THR A 128 -4.26 -12.88 15.07
CA THR A 128 -3.61 -11.59 15.26
C THR A 128 -4.46 -10.49 14.63
N ALA A 129 -4.66 -9.38 15.35
CA ALA A 129 -5.27 -8.17 14.83
C ALA A 129 -4.29 -7.00 14.93
N ALA A 130 -4.10 -6.27 13.83
CA ALA A 130 -3.24 -5.09 13.77
C ALA A 130 -3.93 -3.94 13.05
N ARG A 131 -3.73 -2.74 13.59
CA ARG A 131 -4.18 -1.48 13.02
C ARG A 131 -3.18 -0.41 13.46
N LEU A 132 -2.70 0.43 12.55
CA LEU A 132 -1.82 1.51 12.97
C LEU A 132 -2.54 2.44 13.95
N GLY A 133 -1.83 2.88 14.98
CA GLY A 133 -2.42 3.63 16.08
C GLY A 133 -3.00 2.78 17.21
N TYR A 134 -2.87 1.45 17.13
CA TYR A 134 -3.32 0.51 18.14
C TYR A 134 -2.23 -0.53 18.43
N ASP A 135 -2.26 -1.10 19.63
CA ASP A 135 -1.43 -2.24 19.97
C ASP A 135 -1.86 -3.47 19.16
N THR A 136 -0.86 -4.26 18.72
CA THR A 136 -1.12 -5.54 18.06
C THR A 136 -1.69 -6.53 19.07
N LEU A 137 -2.90 -7.02 18.81
CA LEU A 137 -3.59 -7.98 19.66
C LEU A 137 -3.35 -9.39 19.12
N ARG A 138 -3.05 -10.35 20.01
CA ARG A 138 -2.92 -11.78 19.69
C ARG A 138 -3.77 -12.59 20.65
N VAL A 139 -4.71 -13.38 20.13
CA VAL A 139 -5.68 -14.14 20.94
C VAL A 139 -5.86 -15.53 20.34
N GLN A 140 -6.00 -16.54 21.20
CA GLN A 140 -6.40 -17.89 20.80
C GLN A 140 -7.92 -17.90 20.56
N VAL A 141 -8.35 -18.29 19.37
CA VAL A 141 -9.75 -18.36 18.97
C VAL A 141 -10.03 -19.74 18.39
N GLU A 142 -11.11 -20.37 18.84
CA GLU A 142 -11.57 -21.64 18.31
C GLU A 142 -12.39 -21.41 17.04
N ALA A 143 -12.04 -22.10 15.96
CA ALA A 143 -12.81 -22.09 14.72
C ALA A 143 -13.94 -23.13 14.79
N ASP A 144 -15.12 -22.68 15.23
CA ASP A 144 -16.35 -23.48 15.28
C ASP A 144 -17.55 -22.62 14.83
N PRO A 145 -18.32 -23.05 13.82
CA PRO A 145 -19.48 -22.30 13.31
C PRO A 145 -20.62 -22.12 14.33
N SER A 146 -20.60 -22.85 15.44
CA SER A 146 -21.59 -22.81 16.52
C SER A 146 -21.24 -21.77 17.61
N ILE A 147 -20.04 -21.18 17.56
CA ILE A 147 -19.58 -20.20 18.54
C ILE A 147 -20.05 -18.79 18.15
N GLU A 148 -20.41 -17.99 19.15
CA GLU A 148 -20.76 -16.59 18.94
C GLU A 148 -19.59 -15.79 18.33
N PRO A 149 -19.85 -14.74 17.52
CA PRO A 149 -18.80 -13.91 16.96
C PRO A 149 -17.84 -13.37 18.02
N VAL A 150 -16.54 -13.60 17.83
CA VAL A 150 -15.51 -13.17 18.80
C VAL A 150 -15.40 -11.65 18.83
N ARG A 151 -15.15 -11.07 20.02
CA ARG A 151 -14.84 -9.64 20.16
C ARG A 151 -13.35 -9.45 20.45
N LEU A 152 -12.67 -8.81 19.51
CA LEU A 152 -11.25 -8.46 19.60
C LEU A 152 -11.14 -7.00 20.04
N ARG A 153 -10.68 -6.78 21.29
CA ARG A 153 -10.60 -5.45 21.90
C ARG A 153 -9.17 -4.93 21.80
N MET A 154 -8.93 -3.95 20.93
CA MET A 154 -7.59 -3.39 20.72
C MET A 154 -7.39 -2.12 21.55
N ALA A 155 -6.26 -2.02 22.25
CA ALA A 155 -5.89 -0.82 23.00
C ALA A 155 -5.30 0.24 22.05
N PRO A 156 -5.74 1.51 22.12
CA PRO A 156 -5.15 2.57 21.31
C PRO A 156 -3.74 2.92 21.78
N ASP A 157 -2.89 3.28 20.82
CA ASP A 157 -1.52 3.78 21.02
C ASP A 157 -1.43 5.21 20.46
N PRO A 158 -1.70 6.24 21.30
CA PRO A 158 -1.85 7.61 20.83
C PRO A 158 -0.54 8.19 20.26
N ILE A 159 0.61 7.72 20.72
CA ILE A 159 1.92 8.19 20.24
C ILE A 159 2.11 7.80 18.76
N VAL A 160 1.60 6.63 18.36
CA VAL A 160 1.64 6.17 16.97
C VAL A 160 0.74 7.03 16.09
N LEU A 161 -0.46 7.38 16.55
CA LEU A 161 -1.44 8.14 15.75
C LEU A 161 -0.90 9.50 15.31
N GLU A 162 -0.34 10.27 16.25
CA GLU A 162 0.24 11.60 15.94
C GLU A 162 1.48 11.49 15.04
N GLY A 163 2.30 10.46 15.25
CA GLY A 163 3.53 10.27 14.48
C GLY A 163 3.32 9.73 13.07
N LEU A 164 2.18 9.08 12.82
CA LEU A 164 1.93 8.38 11.57
C LEU A 164 1.84 9.32 10.38
N GLU A 165 1.06 10.40 10.49
CA GLU A 165 0.90 11.39 9.42
C GLU A 165 2.26 11.97 9.00
N ILE A 166 3.11 12.30 9.97
CA ILE A 166 4.45 12.83 9.72
C ILE A 166 5.32 11.81 8.95
N VAL A 167 5.20 10.53 9.29
CA VAL A 167 5.99 9.47 8.66
C VAL A 167 5.49 9.18 7.25
N THR A 168 4.17 9.05 7.03
CA THR A 168 3.60 8.84 5.70
C THR A 168 4.01 9.95 4.74
N ASP A 169 3.99 11.21 5.21
CA ASP A 169 4.45 12.39 4.47
C ASP A 169 5.91 12.27 4.01
N ARG A 170 6.79 11.76 4.87
CA ARG A 170 8.22 11.58 4.55
C ARG A 170 8.44 10.48 3.52
N PHE A 171 7.68 9.39 3.63
CA PHE A 171 7.70 8.32 2.64
C PHE A 171 7.24 8.82 1.27
N GLU A 172 6.16 9.59 1.24
CA GLU A 172 5.69 10.26 0.03
C GLU A 172 6.73 11.21 -0.56
N ARG A 173 7.32 12.08 0.25
CA ARG A 173 8.39 12.99 -0.20
C ARG A 173 9.57 12.23 -0.80
N ARG A 174 10.02 11.14 -0.16
CA ARG A 174 11.11 10.30 -0.69
C ARG A 174 10.74 9.70 -2.06
N ARG A 175 9.51 9.20 -2.22
CA ARG A 175 9.04 8.66 -3.51
C ARG A 175 9.02 9.72 -4.61
N ARG A 176 8.54 10.93 -4.30
CA ARG A 176 8.46 12.04 -5.26
C ARG A 176 9.84 12.61 -5.61
N ALA A 177 10.84 12.43 -4.75
CA ALA A 177 12.20 12.92 -4.98
C ALA A 177 12.99 12.14 -6.04
N VAL A 178 12.48 10.99 -6.52
CA VAL A 178 13.15 10.17 -7.53
C VAL A 178 12.41 10.16 -8.86
N ALA A 179 13.17 10.28 -9.96
CA ALA A 179 12.62 10.33 -11.32
C ALA A 179 12.45 8.92 -11.94
N VAL A 180 11.89 7.97 -11.18
CA VAL A 180 11.61 6.61 -11.66
C VAL A 180 10.17 6.20 -11.37
N PRO A 181 9.53 5.37 -12.21
CA PRO A 181 8.20 4.86 -11.91
C PRO A 181 8.20 4.03 -10.62
N VAL A 182 7.23 4.31 -9.75
CA VAL A 182 6.96 3.58 -8.51
C VAL A 182 5.49 3.18 -8.46
N ARG A 183 5.22 1.94 -8.03
CA ARG A 183 3.89 1.49 -7.63
C ARG A 183 3.91 1.27 -6.13
N THR A 184 2.86 1.73 -5.46
CA THR A 184 2.71 1.64 -4.01
C THR A 184 1.44 0.87 -3.69
N PHE A 185 1.54 -0.10 -2.79
CA PHE A 185 0.41 -0.88 -2.33
C PHE A 185 0.41 -0.84 -0.81
N GLU A 186 -0.69 -0.37 -0.25
CA GLU A 186 -0.91 -0.29 1.18
C GLU A 186 -1.62 -1.55 1.67
N GLN A 187 -1.79 -1.65 2.99
CA GLN A 187 -2.40 -2.76 3.70
C GLN A 187 -3.71 -3.21 3.08
N GLU A 188 -4.54 -2.28 2.60
CA GLU A 188 -5.82 -2.65 1.99
C GLU A 188 -5.64 -3.50 0.73
N ALA A 189 -4.75 -3.09 -0.17
CA ALA A 189 -4.48 -3.83 -1.40
C ALA A 189 -3.80 -5.17 -1.12
N LEU A 190 -2.93 -5.22 -0.11
CA LEU A 190 -2.23 -6.43 0.31
C LEU A 190 -3.19 -7.45 0.92
N ALA A 191 -4.06 -7.02 1.83
CA ALA A 191 -5.00 -7.87 2.54
C ALA A 191 -6.18 -8.33 1.69
N ARG A 192 -6.59 -7.55 0.68
CA ARG A 192 -7.61 -7.99 -0.30
C ARG A 192 -7.03 -8.93 -1.36
N SER A 193 -5.71 -9.04 -1.45
CA SER A 193 -5.08 -9.93 -2.41
C SER A 193 -5.12 -11.36 -1.92
N ASN A 194 -5.29 -12.32 -2.83
CA ASN A 194 -5.25 -13.75 -2.49
C ASN A 194 -3.81 -14.31 -2.54
N TYR A 195 -2.80 -13.44 -2.47
CA TYR A 195 -1.40 -13.84 -2.56
C TYR A 195 -0.84 -13.98 -1.15
N TRP A 196 -0.33 -15.17 -0.83
CA TRP A 196 0.22 -15.45 0.49
C TRP A 196 1.53 -14.71 0.72
N SER A 197 2.39 -14.64 -0.29
CA SER A 197 3.73 -14.09 -0.18
C SER A 197 3.90 -12.76 -0.91
N ALA A 198 4.78 -11.92 -0.38
CA ALA A 198 5.18 -10.67 -1.02
C ALA A 198 5.79 -10.91 -2.41
N ALA A 199 6.53 -12.00 -2.60
CA ALA A 199 7.10 -12.37 -3.89
C ALA A 199 5.99 -12.55 -4.95
N GLU A 200 4.99 -13.36 -4.63
CA GLU A 200 3.88 -13.67 -5.53
C GLU A 200 3.03 -12.43 -5.83
N PHE A 201 2.76 -11.61 -4.81
CA PHE A 201 2.07 -10.33 -4.98
C PHE A 201 2.85 -9.40 -5.94
N VAL A 202 4.17 -9.31 -5.78
CA VAL A 202 4.99 -8.42 -6.62
C VAL A 202 5.03 -8.91 -8.07
N ASP A 203 5.15 -10.22 -8.27
CA ASP A 203 5.18 -10.83 -9.60
C ASP A 203 3.83 -10.65 -10.32
N MET A 204 2.73 -10.99 -9.64
CA MET A 204 1.42 -11.10 -10.28
C MET A 204 0.68 -9.76 -10.35
N GLN A 205 0.86 -8.86 -9.37
CA GLN A 205 0.09 -7.62 -9.25
C GLN A 205 0.94 -6.36 -9.36
N ALA A 206 2.17 -6.38 -8.84
CA ALA A 206 3.01 -5.18 -8.83
C ALA A 206 3.75 -4.93 -10.15
N GLY A 207 3.61 -5.80 -11.15
CA GLY A 207 4.11 -5.57 -12.51
C GLY A 207 5.60 -5.81 -12.68
N ALA A 208 6.20 -6.57 -11.76
CA ALA A 208 7.50 -7.17 -11.99
C ALA A 208 7.42 -8.20 -13.12
N VAL A 209 8.53 -8.40 -13.82
CA VAL A 209 8.65 -9.47 -14.82
C VAL A 209 9.82 -10.31 -14.38
N THR A 210 9.54 -11.38 -13.65
CA THR A 210 10.56 -12.27 -13.13
C THR A 210 11.12 -13.19 -14.21
N VAL A 211 12.41 -13.46 -14.12
CA VAL A 211 13.14 -14.38 -14.99
C VAL A 211 14.20 -15.10 -14.16
N ARG A 212 14.68 -16.26 -14.62
CA ARG A 212 15.85 -16.88 -14.01
C ARG A 212 17.09 -16.06 -14.31
N CYS A 213 17.94 -15.84 -13.31
CA CYS A 213 19.20 -15.17 -13.52
C CYS A 213 20.12 -15.99 -14.46
N SER A 214 20.73 -15.33 -15.44
CA SER A 214 21.70 -15.96 -16.37
C SER A 214 23.10 -15.96 -15.74
N THR A 215 23.34 -16.76 -14.71
CA THR A 215 24.68 -16.93 -14.14
C THR A 215 25.09 -18.39 -14.07
N ARG A 216 26.40 -18.66 -14.20
CA ARG A 216 26.96 -20.02 -14.15
C ARG A 216 26.87 -20.69 -12.77
N THR A 217 26.58 -19.92 -11.71
CA THR A 217 26.77 -20.32 -10.31
C THR A 217 25.48 -20.39 -9.49
N SER A 218 24.32 -19.96 -10.01
CA SER A 218 23.04 -20.09 -9.31
C SER A 218 21.91 -20.40 -10.27
N ILE A 219 21.13 -21.43 -9.94
CA ILE A 219 19.96 -21.91 -10.71
C ILE A 219 18.62 -21.55 -10.04
N THR A 220 18.65 -21.07 -8.80
CA THR A 220 17.46 -20.69 -8.02
C THR A 220 17.25 -19.18 -7.95
N GLU A 221 18.26 -18.38 -8.31
CA GLU A 221 18.18 -16.93 -8.17
C GLU A 221 17.20 -16.32 -9.19
N THR A 222 16.21 -15.61 -8.67
CA THR A 222 15.20 -14.91 -9.47
C THR A 222 15.65 -13.47 -9.72
N CYS A 223 15.73 -13.12 -11.01
CA CYS A 223 16.02 -11.78 -11.51
C CYS A 223 14.75 -11.13 -12.04
N VAL A 224 14.82 -9.84 -12.37
CA VAL A 224 13.72 -9.12 -13.01
C VAL A 224 14.17 -8.48 -14.31
N TYR A 225 13.24 -8.35 -15.26
CA TYR A 225 13.46 -7.63 -16.50
C TYR A 225 13.17 -6.13 -16.31
N ASP A 226 14.19 -5.30 -16.48
CA ASP A 226 14.08 -3.85 -16.41
C ASP A 226 14.69 -3.22 -17.67
N ARG A 227 13.85 -2.55 -18.47
CA ARG A 227 14.23 -1.79 -19.68
C ARG A 227 15.26 -2.50 -20.58
N GLY A 228 14.99 -3.74 -20.98
CA GLY A 228 15.90 -4.46 -21.90
C GLY A 228 16.96 -5.32 -21.21
N ARG A 229 17.09 -5.24 -19.89
CA ARG A 229 18.17 -5.89 -19.13
C ARG A 229 17.60 -6.81 -18.06
N ILE A 230 18.27 -7.93 -17.84
CA ILE A 230 18.04 -8.80 -16.69
C ILE A 230 18.90 -8.25 -15.55
N VAL A 231 18.25 -7.85 -14.45
CA VAL A 231 18.92 -7.29 -13.28
C VAL A 231 18.54 -8.07 -12.04
N ARG A 232 19.48 -8.17 -11.10
CA ARG A 232 19.17 -8.66 -9.75
C ARG A 232 18.39 -7.57 -9.00
N PRO A 233 17.21 -7.88 -8.44
CA PRO A 233 16.44 -6.89 -7.70
C PRO A 233 17.15 -6.53 -6.39
N ARG A 234 17.13 -5.25 -6.04
CA ARG A 234 17.52 -4.77 -4.70
C ARG A 234 16.30 -4.74 -3.82
N ILE A 235 16.25 -5.59 -2.81
CA ILE A 235 15.07 -5.76 -1.97
C ILE A 235 15.41 -5.31 -0.55
N PHE A 236 14.47 -4.61 0.08
CA PHE A 236 14.60 -4.16 1.46
C PHE A 236 13.33 -4.51 2.23
N LEU A 237 13.51 -4.94 3.47
CA LEU A 237 12.46 -5.08 4.48
C LEU A 237 12.78 -4.09 5.59
N ASP A 238 11.85 -3.20 5.91
CA ASP A 238 11.98 -2.31 7.06
C ASP A 238 13.27 -1.45 7.03
N GLU A 239 13.60 -0.94 5.83
CA GLU A 239 14.83 -0.19 5.52
C GLU A 239 16.14 -1.01 5.52
N ALA A 240 16.12 -2.29 5.89
CA ALA A 240 17.27 -3.18 5.86
C ALA A 240 17.32 -4.00 4.55
N PRO A 241 18.51 -4.19 3.93
CA PRO A 241 18.61 -4.97 2.71
C PRO A 241 18.36 -6.46 2.97
N LEU A 242 17.55 -7.06 2.09
CA LEU A 242 17.31 -8.49 1.99
C LEU A 242 18.35 -9.10 1.03
N LEU A 243 19.41 -9.67 1.60
CA LEU A 243 20.57 -10.18 0.84
C LEU A 243 20.24 -11.46 0.06
N GLY A 244 19.24 -12.23 0.49
CA GLY A 244 18.72 -13.37 -0.26
C GLY A 244 17.84 -12.96 -1.45
N GLY A 245 17.58 -11.66 -1.61
CA GLY A 245 16.85 -11.11 -2.74
C GLY A 245 15.43 -11.66 -2.80
N TRP A 246 15.07 -12.21 -3.97
CA TRP A 246 13.70 -12.67 -4.22
C TRP A 246 13.27 -13.82 -3.31
N ASP A 247 14.20 -14.72 -2.96
CA ASP A 247 13.89 -15.91 -2.16
C ASP A 247 13.41 -15.53 -0.75
N GLU A 248 13.88 -14.40 -0.21
CA GLU A 248 13.41 -13.88 1.08
C GLU A 248 11.99 -13.29 1.00
N LEU A 249 11.55 -12.80 -0.16
CA LEU A 249 10.16 -12.34 -0.34
C LEU A 249 9.16 -13.50 -0.40
N VAL A 250 9.60 -14.71 -0.75
CA VAL A 250 8.73 -15.91 -0.78
C VAL A 250 8.30 -16.28 0.64
N SER A 251 9.18 -16.07 1.62
CA SER A 251 8.91 -16.36 3.03
C SER A 251 8.24 -15.21 3.79
N LEU A 252 7.92 -14.11 3.11
CA LEU A 252 7.35 -12.91 3.73
C LEU A 252 5.85 -12.82 3.42
N PRO A 253 4.96 -13.11 4.39
CA PRO A 253 3.53 -13.05 4.15
C PRO A 253 3.04 -11.63 3.86
N THR A 254 2.07 -11.49 2.96
CA THR A 254 1.45 -10.19 2.66
C THR A 254 0.71 -9.61 3.89
N SER A 255 0.17 -10.48 4.75
CA SER A 255 -0.50 -10.09 5.99
C SER A 255 0.42 -9.45 7.04
N HIS A 256 1.73 -9.64 6.92
CA HIS A 256 2.70 -8.99 7.81
C HIS A 256 3.08 -7.58 7.35
N LEU A 257 2.69 -7.21 6.14
CA LEU A 257 3.10 -5.98 5.47
C LEU A 257 2.02 -4.90 5.56
N TYR A 258 2.44 -3.73 6.02
CA TYR A 258 1.63 -2.51 5.96
C TYR A 258 1.71 -1.85 4.57
N MET A 259 2.87 -1.92 3.92
CA MET A 259 3.08 -1.28 2.62
C MET A 259 4.19 -1.98 1.85
N ILE A 260 4.04 -2.01 0.52
CA ILE A 260 5.12 -2.38 -0.40
C ILE A 260 5.24 -1.34 -1.51
N GLU A 261 6.48 -0.95 -1.81
CA GLU A 261 6.84 -0.05 -2.89
C GLU A 261 7.68 -0.79 -3.93
N VAL A 262 7.25 -0.72 -5.19
CA VAL A 262 7.87 -1.43 -6.30
C VAL A 262 8.32 -0.40 -7.33
N TYR A 263 9.62 -0.17 -7.41
CA TYR A 263 10.24 0.76 -8.34
C TYR A 263 10.78 0.00 -9.55
N ARG A 264 10.79 0.65 -10.72
CA ARG A 264 11.41 0.10 -11.95
C ARG A 264 11.00 -1.36 -12.21
N ARG A 265 9.69 -1.65 -12.14
CA ARG A 265 9.13 -3.00 -12.39
C ARG A 265 9.79 -4.11 -11.55
N GLY A 266 10.07 -3.83 -10.28
CA GLY A 266 10.63 -4.81 -9.35
C GLY A 266 12.16 -4.79 -9.23
N ALA A 267 12.88 -3.98 -10.01
CA ALA A 267 14.34 -3.89 -9.87
C ALA A 267 14.77 -3.32 -8.51
N HIS A 268 13.89 -2.56 -7.85
CA HIS A 268 14.05 -2.14 -6.47
C HIS A 268 12.72 -2.28 -5.75
N ILE A 269 12.69 -3.05 -4.66
CA ILE A 269 11.50 -3.32 -3.86
C ILE A 269 11.77 -2.91 -2.41
N ARG A 270 10.80 -2.25 -1.79
CA ARG A 270 10.84 -1.93 -0.35
C ARG A 270 9.53 -2.35 0.28
N ALA A 271 9.59 -3.32 1.20
CA ALA A 271 8.46 -3.78 1.99
C ALA A 271 8.58 -3.23 3.42
N TYR A 272 7.45 -2.89 4.03
CA TYR A 272 7.38 -2.33 5.38
C TYR A 272 6.34 -3.07 6.20
N THR A 273 6.75 -3.58 7.36
CA THR A 273 5.89 -4.32 8.28
C THR A 273 5.02 -3.37 9.12
N HIS A 274 3.92 -3.90 9.65
CA HIS A 274 3.11 -3.17 10.64
C HIS A 274 3.94 -2.72 11.85
N HIS A 275 4.82 -3.60 12.34
CA HIS A 275 5.68 -3.33 13.48
C HIS A 275 6.64 -2.17 13.19
N PHE A 276 7.30 -2.19 12.03
CA PHE A 276 8.19 -1.12 11.63
C PHE A 276 7.47 0.20 11.50
N MET A 277 6.29 0.23 10.85
CA MET A 277 5.54 1.47 10.66
C MET A 277 5.05 2.06 11.98
N ALA A 278 4.59 1.23 12.92
CA ALA A 278 4.25 1.69 14.27
C ALA A 278 5.47 2.29 14.99
N ARG A 279 6.63 1.61 14.94
CA ARG A 279 7.87 2.13 15.54
C ARG A 279 8.37 3.41 14.84
N ALA A 280 8.27 3.46 13.52
CA ALA A 280 8.65 4.62 12.71
C ALA A 280 7.78 5.83 13.09
N ALA A 281 6.48 5.64 13.27
CA ALA A 281 5.57 6.68 13.76
C ALA A 281 5.98 7.18 15.15
N LYS A 282 6.20 6.27 16.13
CA LYS A 282 6.63 6.63 17.49
C LYS A 282 7.92 7.43 17.53
N THR A 283 8.89 7.02 16.71
CA THR A 283 10.23 7.64 16.67
C THR A 283 10.31 8.80 15.69
N ARG A 284 9.23 9.08 14.94
CA ARG A 284 9.20 9.99 13.81
C ARG A 284 10.42 9.74 12.92
N LEU A 285 10.56 8.51 12.43
CA LEU A 285 11.66 8.09 11.58
C LEU A 285 11.61 8.78 10.21
N ALA A 286 12.77 9.01 9.60
CA ALA A 286 12.87 9.40 8.20
C ALA A 286 13.34 8.17 7.39
N PRO A 287 12.66 7.80 6.30
CA PRO A 287 13.07 6.65 5.50
C PRO A 287 14.44 6.89 4.86
N LEU A 288 15.22 5.83 4.66
CA LEU A 288 16.54 5.97 4.06
C LEU A 288 16.42 6.40 2.59
N PRO A 289 17.40 7.15 2.07
CA PRO A 289 17.44 7.51 0.66
C PRO A 289 17.39 6.29 -0.26
N LEU A 290 16.91 6.54 -1.49
CA LEU A 290 16.86 5.55 -2.55
C LEU A 290 18.18 5.55 -3.33
N TRP A 291 18.74 4.36 -3.52
CA TRP A 291 19.93 4.12 -4.32
C TRP A 291 19.55 3.07 -5.36
N PHE A 292 19.67 3.40 -6.65
CA PHE A 292 19.22 2.58 -7.77
C PHE A 292 20.36 1.95 -8.57
#